data_AF-A0AAE5WH17-F1
#
_entry.id   AF-A0AAE5WH17-F1
#
_cell.length_a   1.000
_cell.length_b   1.000
_cell.length_c   1.000
_cell.angle_alpha   90.00
_cell.angle_beta   90.00
_cell.angle_gamma   90.00
#
_symmetry.space_group_name_H-M   'P 1'
#
loop_
_entity.id
_entity.type
_entity.pdbx_description
1 polymer ?
#
loop_
_entity_poly.entity_id
_entity_poly.type
_entity_poly.pdbx_seq_one_letter_code
_entity_poly.pdbx_strand_id
1 'polypeptide(L)'
;MSKYQLNPSTVSLYSEKIMLKAMFEYKLFSEFFSNNCYDDDDVAYALGLPQEMETDADLKQQARELLKQRYQTILAQKEEPKNWQTAYDNLTKLTEFLELTACEKAIMRFTFHLQAERGLLDLLAYLPKGDLDQAASILANLINHPKKEVRFALTKRSKLRSYGLIDARNYYSNHLHDYLRWAFVFA
;
A
#
# COMPACT_ATOMS: atom_id res chain seq x y z
N MET A 1 -28.18 7.81 4.53
CA MET A 1 -27.80 6.84 3.49
C MET A 1 -27.04 7.63 2.44
N SER A 2 -25.85 7.17 2.02
CA SER A 2 -25.09 7.87 0.98
C SER A 2 -25.86 7.84 -0.34
N LYS A 3 -25.78 8.94 -1.10
CA LYS A 3 -26.40 9.09 -2.43
C LYS A 3 -25.68 8.27 -3.50
N TYR A 4 -24.44 7.85 -3.23
CA TYR A 4 -23.55 7.18 -4.17
C TYR A 4 -23.26 5.74 -3.70
N GLN A 5 -22.79 4.94 -4.64
CA GLN A 5 -22.21 3.62 -4.39
C GLN A 5 -20.79 3.61 -4.96
N LEU A 6 -19.86 2.93 -4.27
CA LEU A 6 -18.52 2.72 -4.82
C LEU A 6 -18.59 1.79 -6.03
N ASN A 7 -17.86 2.15 -7.07
CA ASN A 7 -17.51 1.25 -8.15
C ASN A 7 -16.65 0.09 -7.63
N PRO A 8 -16.51 -1.02 -8.38
CA PRO A 8 -15.49 -2.00 -8.10
C PRO A 8 -14.11 -1.35 -8.03
N SER A 9 -13.32 -1.65 -7.00
CA SER A 9 -11.92 -1.25 -6.94
C SER A 9 -11.15 -1.87 -8.11
N THR A 10 -10.23 -1.09 -8.68
CA THR A 10 -9.38 -1.55 -9.79
C THR A 10 -8.05 -2.11 -9.32
N VAL A 11 -7.78 -2.04 -8.01
CA VAL A 11 -6.63 -2.68 -7.37
C VAL A 11 -7.04 -3.99 -6.70
N SER A 12 -6.05 -4.82 -6.38
CA SER A 12 -6.17 -6.05 -5.64
C SER A 12 -6.73 -5.79 -4.24
N LEU A 13 -7.37 -6.80 -3.66
CA LEU A 13 -7.87 -6.72 -2.28
C LEU A 13 -6.74 -6.37 -1.29
N TYR A 14 -5.53 -6.87 -1.55
CA TYR A 14 -4.37 -6.55 -0.73
C TYR A 14 -4.05 -5.05 -0.78
N SER A 15 -3.93 -4.47 -1.98
CA SER A 15 -3.64 -3.04 -2.14
C SER A 15 -4.79 -2.18 -1.64
N GLU A 16 -6.04 -2.52 -1.94
CA GLU A 16 -7.20 -1.81 -1.44
C GLU A 16 -7.19 -1.74 0.10
N LYS A 17 -6.90 -2.87 0.76
CA LYS A 17 -6.75 -2.93 2.22
C LYS A 17 -5.67 -1.99 2.74
N ILE A 18 -4.48 -2.00 2.11
CA ILE A 18 -3.37 -1.13 2.50
C ILE A 18 -3.71 0.34 2.27
N MET A 19 -4.31 0.68 1.14
CA MET A 19 -4.72 2.03 0.79
C MET A 19 -5.72 2.59 1.81
N LEU A 20 -6.79 1.83 2.11
CA LEU A 20 -7.79 2.22 3.11
C LEU A 20 -7.22 2.32 4.52
N LYS A 21 -6.34 1.38 4.89
CA LYS A 21 -5.59 1.44 6.15
C LYS A 21 -4.76 2.72 6.23
N ALA A 22 -4.02 3.07 5.18
CA ALA A 22 -3.24 4.30 5.12
C ALA A 22 -4.14 5.56 5.22
N MET A 23 -5.27 5.58 4.52
CA MET A 23 -6.24 6.69 4.59
C MET A 23 -6.73 6.95 6.02
N PHE A 24 -7.11 5.90 6.75
CA PHE A 24 -7.74 6.04 8.07
C PHE A 24 -6.75 6.07 9.23
N GLU A 25 -5.60 5.38 9.15
CA GLU A 25 -4.63 5.30 10.23
C GLU A 25 -3.49 6.33 10.11
N TYR A 26 -3.19 6.81 8.88
CA TYR A 26 -2.13 7.79 8.61
C TYR A 26 -2.65 9.16 8.20
N LYS A 27 -3.94 9.44 8.41
CA LYS A 27 -4.59 10.73 8.05
C LYS A 27 -4.48 11.11 6.57
N LEU A 28 -4.11 10.17 5.68
CA LEU A 28 -4.04 10.45 4.25
C LEU A 28 -5.41 10.82 3.67
N PHE A 29 -6.52 10.42 4.32
CA PHE A 29 -7.85 10.86 3.92
C PHE A 29 -7.96 12.40 3.91
N SER A 30 -7.50 13.09 4.96
CA SER A 30 -7.59 14.55 5.00
C SER A 30 -6.68 15.24 3.99
N GLU A 31 -5.54 14.64 3.67
CA GLU A 31 -4.58 15.16 2.70
C GLU A 31 -5.12 14.99 1.27
N PHE A 32 -5.58 13.78 0.94
CA PHE A 32 -6.14 13.42 -0.35
C PHE A 32 -7.43 14.20 -0.70
N PHE A 33 -8.21 14.59 0.30
CA PHE A 33 -9.43 15.39 0.10
C PHE A 33 -9.26 16.85 0.54
N SER A 34 -8.05 17.42 0.56
CA SER A 34 -7.81 18.75 1.15
C SER A 34 -8.67 19.86 0.49
N ASN A 35 -8.78 19.87 -0.84
CA ASN A 35 -9.44 20.91 -1.63
C ASN A 35 -10.94 20.69 -1.90
N ASN A 36 -11.59 19.75 -1.22
CA ASN A 36 -12.99 19.36 -1.51
C ASN A 36 -13.21 18.86 -2.94
N CYS A 37 -12.18 18.26 -3.52
CA CYS A 37 -12.17 17.47 -4.75
C CYS A 37 -11.25 16.26 -4.51
N TYR A 38 -11.10 15.39 -5.51
CA TYR A 38 -10.01 14.42 -5.51
C TYR A 38 -8.69 15.15 -5.80
N ASP A 39 -7.65 14.84 -5.04
CA ASP A 39 -6.31 15.38 -5.33
C ASP A 39 -5.61 14.58 -6.44
N ASP A 40 -6.00 13.32 -6.63
CA ASP A 40 -5.53 12.42 -7.69
C ASP A 40 -6.68 11.52 -8.17
N ASP A 41 -7.07 11.68 -9.44
CA ASP A 41 -8.16 10.94 -10.07
C ASP A 41 -7.84 9.45 -10.25
N ASP A 42 -6.56 9.09 -10.46
CA ASP A 42 -6.13 7.69 -10.58
C ASP A 42 -6.28 6.97 -9.23
N VAL A 43 -5.95 7.65 -8.13
CA VAL A 43 -6.16 7.14 -6.77
C VAL A 43 -7.66 7.04 -6.44
N ALA A 44 -8.46 8.04 -6.84
CA ALA A 44 -9.91 8.00 -6.66
C ALA A 44 -10.54 6.82 -7.41
N TYR A 45 -10.16 6.66 -8.67
CA TYR A 45 -10.58 5.57 -9.54
C TYR A 45 -10.15 4.20 -8.98
N ALA A 46 -8.92 4.09 -8.45
CA ALA A 46 -8.42 2.88 -7.80
C ALA A 46 -9.29 2.43 -6.62
N LEU A 47 -9.79 3.39 -5.83
CA LEU A 47 -10.67 3.15 -4.69
C LEU A 47 -12.15 2.99 -5.08
N GLY A 48 -12.47 3.09 -6.37
CA GLY A 48 -13.84 2.99 -6.88
C GLY A 48 -14.70 4.21 -6.53
N LEU A 49 -14.09 5.38 -6.27
CA LEU A 49 -14.85 6.61 -6.06
C LEU A 49 -15.46 7.07 -7.39
N PRO A 50 -16.78 7.35 -7.45
CA PRO A 50 -17.44 7.77 -8.68
C PRO A 50 -17.17 9.25 -8.98
N GLN A 51 -16.77 9.57 -10.22
CA GLN A 51 -16.42 10.93 -10.65
C GLN A 51 -17.55 11.95 -10.42
N GLU A 52 -18.81 11.51 -10.50
CA GLU A 52 -19.97 12.37 -10.27
C GLU A 52 -20.04 12.92 -8.84
N MET A 53 -19.30 12.33 -7.89
CA MET A 53 -19.26 12.76 -6.50
C MET A 53 -18.37 13.99 -6.27
N GLU A 54 -17.43 14.31 -7.17
CA GLU A 54 -16.54 15.48 -7.02
C GLU A 54 -17.30 16.82 -6.95
N THR A 55 -18.45 16.88 -7.61
CA THR A 55 -19.30 18.08 -7.63
C THR A 55 -20.21 18.21 -6.41
N ASP A 56 -20.22 17.21 -5.53
CA ASP A 56 -21.10 17.18 -4.35
C ASP A 56 -20.49 18.02 -3.21
N ALA A 57 -21.30 18.90 -2.62
CA ALA A 57 -20.87 19.75 -1.50
C ALA A 57 -20.40 18.94 -0.28
N ASP A 58 -20.96 17.74 -0.08
CA ASP A 58 -20.66 16.84 1.02
C ASP A 58 -19.67 15.72 0.62
N LEU A 59 -18.93 15.89 -0.49
CA LEU A 59 -17.96 14.92 -1.04
C LEU A 59 -17.14 14.22 0.05
N LYS A 60 -16.50 14.99 0.94
CA LYS A 60 -15.63 14.44 1.99
C LYS A 60 -16.38 13.51 2.94
N GLN A 61 -17.57 13.90 3.36
CA GLN A 61 -18.37 13.09 4.28
C GLN A 61 -18.84 11.81 3.59
N GLN A 62 -19.37 11.93 2.36
CA GLN A 62 -19.88 10.80 1.60
C GLN A 62 -18.77 9.79 1.26
N ALA A 63 -17.61 10.27 0.77
CA ALA A 63 -16.42 9.46 0.55
C ALA A 63 -16.00 8.69 1.80
N ARG A 64 -15.97 9.39 2.94
CA ARG A 64 -15.53 8.81 4.21
C ARG A 64 -16.45 7.68 4.66
N GLU A 65 -17.75 7.87 4.57
CA GLU A 65 -18.73 6.85 4.95
C GLU A 65 -18.60 5.60 4.05
N LEU A 66 -18.55 5.80 2.74
CA LEU A 66 -18.43 4.72 1.76
C LEU A 66 -17.13 3.93 1.91
N LEU A 67 -15.98 4.61 1.95
CA LEU A 67 -14.67 3.96 2.08
C LEU A 67 -14.52 3.27 3.44
N LYS A 68 -15.12 3.82 4.51
CA LYS A 68 -15.11 3.16 5.82
C LYS A 68 -15.93 1.87 5.82
N GLN A 69 -17.11 1.87 5.20
CA GLN A 69 -17.91 0.65 5.03
C GLN A 69 -17.18 -0.41 4.20
N ARG A 70 -16.56 0.00 3.10
CA ARG A 70 -15.69 -0.86 2.27
C ARG A 70 -14.56 -1.46 3.09
N TYR A 71 -13.86 -0.64 3.88
CA TYR A 71 -12.76 -1.11 4.74
C TYR A 71 -13.22 -2.15 5.77
N GLN A 72 -14.37 -1.93 6.43
CA GLN A 72 -14.91 -2.92 7.37
C GLN A 72 -15.27 -4.25 6.69
N THR A 73 -15.82 -4.18 5.47
CA THR A 73 -16.15 -5.38 4.67
C THR A 73 -14.89 -6.18 4.35
N ILE A 74 -13.82 -5.50 3.91
CA ILE A 74 -12.52 -6.12 3.61
C ILE A 74 -11.89 -6.74 4.86
N LEU A 75 -11.99 -6.08 6.02
CA LEU A 75 -11.48 -6.61 7.29
C LEU A 75 -12.24 -7.87 7.75
N ALA A 76 -13.52 -7.99 7.44
CA ALA A 76 -14.33 -9.15 7.78
C ALA A 76 -14.13 -10.34 6.81
N GLN A 77 -13.56 -10.09 5.64
CA GLN A 77 -13.30 -11.12 4.63
C GLN A 77 -12.17 -12.06 5.07
N LYS A 78 -12.42 -13.37 5.01
CA LYS A 78 -11.46 -14.40 5.43
C LYS A 78 -10.61 -14.96 4.29
N GLU A 79 -11.12 -14.90 3.07
CA GLU A 79 -10.50 -15.53 1.90
C GLU A 79 -9.93 -14.48 0.94
N GLU A 80 -8.72 -14.75 0.49
CA GLU A 80 -8.02 -13.99 -0.53
C GLU A 80 -8.64 -14.27 -1.93
N PRO A 81 -8.96 -13.24 -2.72
CA PRO A 81 -9.50 -13.44 -4.06
C PRO A 81 -8.52 -14.16 -4.99
N LYS A 82 -9.05 -15.00 -5.88
CA LYS A 82 -8.26 -15.89 -6.76
C LYS A 82 -7.45 -15.16 -7.84
N ASN A 83 -7.70 -13.87 -8.08
CA ASN A 83 -7.12 -13.10 -9.19
C ASN A 83 -5.60 -12.89 -9.10
N TRP A 84 -4.96 -13.23 -7.98
CA TRP A 84 -3.51 -13.19 -7.80
C TRP A 84 -2.88 -14.52 -7.37
N GLN A 85 -3.63 -15.64 -7.44
CA GLN A 85 -3.18 -16.93 -6.90
C GLN A 85 -1.81 -17.36 -7.45
N THR A 86 -1.64 -17.34 -8.79
CA THR A 86 -0.37 -17.72 -9.42
C THR A 86 0.80 -16.84 -8.97
N ALA A 87 0.57 -15.53 -8.83
CA ALA A 87 1.60 -14.62 -8.36
C ALA A 87 2.00 -14.94 -6.91
N TYR A 88 1.02 -15.23 -6.05
CA TYR A 88 1.25 -15.62 -4.66
C TYR A 88 1.93 -16.98 -4.51
N ASP A 89 1.60 -17.95 -5.35
CA ASP A 89 2.28 -19.24 -5.39
C ASP A 89 3.76 -19.07 -5.78
N ASN A 90 4.02 -18.21 -6.78
CA ASN A 90 5.39 -17.89 -7.20
C ASN A 90 6.16 -17.13 -6.11
N LEU A 91 5.52 -16.15 -5.47
CA LEU A 91 6.10 -15.40 -4.34
C LEU A 91 6.45 -16.35 -3.20
N THR A 92 5.57 -17.29 -2.89
CA THR A 92 5.78 -18.32 -1.85
C THR A 92 7.02 -19.14 -2.17
N LYS A 93 7.09 -19.74 -3.36
CA LYS A 93 8.24 -20.54 -3.81
C LYS A 93 9.55 -19.75 -3.75
N LEU A 94 9.56 -18.52 -4.24
CA LEU A 94 10.74 -17.65 -4.22
C LEU A 94 11.18 -17.36 -2.79
N THR A 95 10.25 -17.01 -1.91
CA THR A 95 10.58 -16.66 -0.53
C THR A 95 11.04 -17.87 0.29
N GLU A 96 10.56 -19.07 -0.03
CA GLU A 96 11.00 -20.33 0.58
C GLU A 96 12.41 -20.69 0.10
N PHE A 97 12.66 -20.61 -1.20
CA PHE A 97 13.97 -20.86 -1.79
C PHE A 97 15.06 -19.95 -1.21
N LEU A 98 14.72 -18.68 -0.99
CA LEU A 98 15.62 -17.69 -0.39
C LEU A 98 15.63 -17.72 1.14
N GLU A 99 14.84 -18.61 1.74
CA GLU A 99 14.68 -18.77 3.18
C GLU A 99 14.38 -17.45 3.90
N LEU A 100 13.50 -16.62 3.30
CA LEU A 100 13.14 -15.32 3.87
C LEU A 100 12.36 -15.50 5.18
N THR A 101 12.61 -14.61 6.13
CA THR A 101 11.82 -14.55 7.37
C THR A 101 10.37 -14.14 7.09
N ALA A 102 9.46 -14.37 8.04
CA ALA A 102 8.06 -13.94 7.89
C ALA A 102 7.92 -12.43 7.61
N CYS A 103 8.73 -11.60 8.28
CA CYS A 103 8.78 -10.17 8.03
C CYS A 103 9.29 -9.84 6.61
N GLU A 104 10.34 -10.52 6.14
CA GLU A 104 10.88 -10.29 4.80
C GLU A 104 9.90 -10.74 3.71
N LYS A 105 9.17 -11.84 3.93
CA LYS A 105 8.06 -12.30 3.09
C LYS A 105 6.96 -11.24 2.96
N ALA A 106 6.54 -10.67 4.08
CA ALA A 106 5.52 -9.61 4.10
C ALA A 106 5.98 -8.36 3.35
N ILE A 107 7.23 -7.93 3.54
CA ILE A 107 7.82 -6.81 2.81
C ILE A 107 7.90 -7.12 1.32
N MET A 108 8.33 -8.33 0.93
CA MET A 108 8.40 -8.73 -0.48
C MET A 108 7.03 -8.68 -1.15
N ARG A 109 5.99 -9.18 -0.48
CA ARG A 109 4.61 -9.10 -0.96
C ARG A 109 4.13 -7.65 -1.08
N PHE A 110 4.43 -6.80 -0.09
CA PHE A 110 4.12 -5.38 -0.14
C PHE A 110 4.80 -4.69 -1.32
N THR A 111 6.11 -4.92 -1.51
CA THR A 111 6.89 -4.37 -2.62
C THR A 111 6.36 -4.82 -3.96
N PHE A 112 5.98 -6.09 -4.11
CA PHE A 112 5.35 -6.60 -5.32
C PHE A 112 4.10 -5.80 -5.71
N HIS A 113 3.19 -5.59 -4.76
CA HIS A 113 1.98 -4.80 -5.01
C HIS A 113 2.28 -3.33 -5.27
N LEU A 114 3.26 -2.74 -4.58
CA LEU A 114 3.71 -1.37 -4.80
C LEU A 114 4.21 -1.15 -6.23
N GLN A 115 4.81 -2.16 -6.86
CA GLN A 115 5.28 -2.11 -8.24
C GLN A 115 4.18 -2.45 -9.26
N ALA A 116 3.30 -3.38 -8.92
CA ALA A 116 2.24 -3.84 -9.82
C ALA A 116 1.07 -2.87 -9.92
N GLU A 117 0.80 -2.09 -8.87
CA GLU A 117 -0.45 -1.35 -8.70
C GLU A 117 -0.18 0.13 -8.45
N ARG A 118 -0.24 0.91 -9.53
CA ARG A 118 0.11 2.33 -9.51
C ARG A 118 -0.71 3.15 -8.50
N GLY A 119 -2.01 2.90 -8.37
CA GLY A 119 -2.85 3.60 -7.39
C GLY A 119 -2.38 3.43 -5.93
N LEU A 120 -1.75 2.29 -5.59
CA LEU A 120 -1.12 2.12 -4.28
C LEU A 120 0.13 3.01 -4.15
N LEU A 121 1.00 3.04 -5.17
CA LEU A 121 2.20 3.87 -5.16
C LEU A 121 1.85 5.37 -5.04
N ASP A 122 0.89 5.83 -5.85
CA ASP A 122 0.48 7.23 -5.92
C ASP A 122 -0.15 7.69 -4.60
N LEU A 123 -1.04 6.88 -3.98
CA LEU A 123 -1.57 7.19 -2.65
C LEU A 123 -0.47 7.22 -1.57
N LEU A 124 0.48 6.27 -1.59
CA LEU A 124 1.54 6.23 -0.59
C LEU A 124 2.60 7.33 -0.79
N ALA A 125 2.59 8.04 -1.92
CA ALA A 125 3.43 9.22 -2.14
C ALA A 125 3.02 10.40 -1.23
N TYR A 126 1.77 10.44 -0.76
CA TYR A 126 1.27 11.41 0.22
C TYR A 126 1.83 11.20 1.62
N LEU A 127 2.36 10.00 1.94
CA LEU A 127 2.95 9.75 3.24
C LEU A 127 4.06 10.76 3.56
N PRO A 128 4.18 11.17 4.83
CA PRO A 128 5.17 12.15 5.23
C PRO A 128 6.57 11.64 4.89
N LYS A 129 7.37 12.56 4.32
CA LYS A 129 8.79 12.33 4.10
C LYS A 129 9.49 12.08 5.43
N GLY A 130 10.39 11.11 5.46
CA GLY A 130 11.04 10.66 6.68
C GLY A 130 12.28 9.83 6.44
N ASP A 131 13.02 9.63 7.52
CA ASP A 131 14.18 8.75 7.53
C ASP A 131 13.77 7.26 7.53
N LEU A 132 14.78 6.38 7.56
CA LEU A 132 14.56 4.93 7.63
C LEU A 132 13.73 4.52 8.85
N ASP A 133 13.82 5.24 9.97
CA ASP A 133 13.08 4.89 11.18
C ASP A 133 11.58 5.18 11.02
N GLN A 134 11.27 6.34 10.44
CA GLN A 134 9.90 6.72 10.12
C GLN A 134 9.31 5.80 9.04
N ALA A 135 10.06 5.51 7.97
CA ALA A 135 9.64 4.58 6.93
C ALA A 135 9.39 3.17 7.50
N ALA A 136 10.29 2.65 8.35
CA ALA A 136 10.10 1.37 9.02
C ALA A 136 8.89 1.37 9.95
N SER A 137 8.61 2.48 10.63
CA SER A 137 7.44 2.62 11.50
C SER A 137 6.13 2.58 10.71
N ILE A 138 6.08 3.29 9.57
CA ILE A 138 4.90 3.31 8.70
C ILE A 138 4.69 1.91 8.11
N LEU A 139 5.73 1.34 7.52
CA LEU A 139 5.66 0.02 6.89
C LEU A 139 5.23 -1.06 7.88
N ALA A 140 5.78 -1.05 9.09
CA ALA A 140 5.45 -1.99 10.15
C ALA A 140 3.97 -2.00 10.52
N ASN A 141 3.34 -0.82 10.60
CA ASN A 141 1.90 -0.74 10.81
C ASN A 141 1.14 -1.28 9.58
N LEU A 142 1.50 -0.83 8.36
CA LEU A 142 0.80 -1.21 7.14
C LEU A 142 0.78 -2.73 6.93
N ILE A 143 1.91 -3.41 7.13
CA ILE A 143 2.01 -4.87 6.98
C ILE A 143 1.75 -5.65 8.28
N ASN A 144 1.47 -4.96 9.39
CA ASN A 144 1.22 -5.54 10.71
C ASN A 144 2.37 -6.44 11.22
N HIS A 145 3.60 -5.93 11.20
CA HIS A 145 4.80 -6.59 11.74
C HIS A 145 5.53 -5.73 12.78
N PRO A 146 6.35 -6.32 13.66
CA PRO A 146 7.14 -5.56 14.62
C PRO A 146 8.12 -4.60 13.93
N LYS A 147 8.10 -3.31 14.33
CA LYS A 147 9.01 -2.28 13.77
C LYS A 147 10.48 -2.70 13.78
N LYS A 148 10.93 -3.41 14.82
CA LYS A 148 12.33 -3.87 14.92
C LYS A 148 12.71 -4.84 13.79
N GLU A 149 11.83 -5.78 13.46
CA GLU A 149 12.03 -6.74 12.38
C GLU A 149 12.00 -6.04 11.03
N VAL A 150 11.02 -5.15 10.82
CA VAL A 150 10.90 -4.37 9.58
C VAL A 150 12.13 -3.50 9.37
N ARG A 151 12.56 -2.76 10.41
CA ARG A 151 13.77 -1.93 10.35
C ARG A 151 14.99 -2.78 9.99
N PHE A 152 15.15 -3.95 10.61
CA PHE A 152 16.25 -4.87 10.29
C PHE A 152 16.19 -5.34 8.83
N ALA A 153 15.01 -5.76 8.36
CA ALA A 153 14.77 -6.23 7.00
C ALA A 153 15.02 -5.15 5.93
N LEU A 154 14.95 -3.87 6.29
CA LEU A 154 15.31 -2.76 5.41
C LEU A 154 16.80 -2.37 5.44
N THR A 155 17.64 -3.00 6.27
CA THR A 155 19.09 -2.72 6.31
C THR A 155 19.88 -3.51 5.27
N LYS A 156 21.14 -3.14 5.02
CA LYS A 156 22.04 -3.87 4.10
C LYS A 156 22.37 -5.30 4.54
N ARG A 157 22.10 -5.66 5.80
CA ARG A 157 22.38 -7.00 6.35
C ARG A 157 21.24 -7.98 6.15
N SER A 158 20.06 -7.51 5.73
CA SER A 158 18.92 -8.38 5.47
C SER A 158 19.08 -9.15 4.17
N LYS A 159 18.37 -10.27 4.05
CA LYS A 159 18.34 -11.05 2.81
C LYS A 159 17.75 -10.25 1.66
N LEU A 160 16.72 -9.43 1.95
CA LEU A 160 16.08 -8.59 0.94
C LEU A 160 17.06 -7.65 0.25
N ARG A 161 17.98 -7.01 0.99
CA ARG A 161 18.99 -6.15 0.39
C ARG A 161 20.20 -6.92 -0.14
N SER A 162 20.67 -7.94 0.57
CA SER A 162 21.85 -8.70 0.14
C SER A 162 21.62 -9.43 -1.18
N TYR A 163 20.39 -9.88 -1.43
CA TYR A 163 20.01 -10.54 -2.68
C TYR A 163 19.50 -9.56 -3.74
N GLY A 164 19.50 -8.25 -3.48
CA GLY A 164 19.00 -7.24 -4.43
C GLY A 164 17.50 -7.34 -4.70
N LEU A 165 16.70 -7.89 -3.78
CA LEU A 165 15.24 -7.92 -3.93
C LEU A 165 14.63 -6.54 -3.68
N ILE A 166 15.23 -5.79 -2.76
CA ILE A 166 14.93 -4.37 -2.58
C ILE A 166 16.23 -3.56 -2.62
N ASP A 167 16.09 -2.35 -3.10
CA ASP A 167 17.16 -1.38 -3.21
C ASP A 167 16.72 -0.06 -2.57
N ALA A 168 17.63 0.57 -1.83
CA ALA A 168 17.49 1.98 -1.51
C ALA A 168 18.67 2.70 -2.13
N ARG A 169 18.54 2.91 -3.44
CA ARG A 169 19.45 3.73 -4.24
C ARG A 169 19.17 5.19 -3.90
N ASN A 170 19.88 5.70 -2.90
CA ASN A 170 20.41 7.07 -2.78
C ASN A 170 20.36 7.61 -1.34
N TYR A 171 21.38 8.41 -1.03
CA TYR A 171 21.58 9.16 0.21
C TYR A 171 20.51 10.26 0.48
N TYR A 172 19.45 10.33 -0.33
CA TYR A 172 18.36 11.32 -0.25
C TYR A 172 16.96 10.66 -0.26
N SER A 173 16.87 9.35 -0.03
CA SER A 173 15.59 8.64 0.08
C SER A 173 14.79 9.19 1.26
N ASN A 174 13.67 9.83 0.97
CA ASN A 174 12.82 10.41 2.01
C ASN A 174 11.39 9.85 1.96
N HIS A 175 11.02 9.07 0.94
CA HIS A 175 9.70 8.43 0.88
C HIS A 175 9.79 6.94 1.20
N LEU A 176 8.69 6.36 1.70
CA LEU A 176 8.60 4.93 2.00
C LEU A 176 9.00 4.07 0.80
N HIS A 177 8.51 4.40 -0.40
CA HIS A 177 8.77 3.64 -1.61
C HIS A 177 10.23 3.70 -2.07
N ASP A 178 11.01 4.72 -1.67
CA ASP A 178 12.44 4.81 -1.98
C ASP A 178 13.24 3.69 -1.31
N TYR A 179 12.78 3.20 -0.17
CA TYR A 179 13.40 2.09 0.57
C TYR A 179 13.02 0.70 0.04
N LEU A 180 12.05 0.65 -0.87
CA LEU A 180 11.38 -0.57 -1.34
C LEU A 180 11.47 -0.73 -2.86
N ARG A 181 12.33 0.02 -3.56
CA ARG A 181 12.45 -0.13 -5.02
C ARG A 181 12.95 -1.53 -5.33
N TRP A 182 12.31 -2.23 -6.26
CA TRP A 182 12.79 -3.53 -6.70
C TRP A 182 14.14 -3.31 -7.42
N ALA A 183 15.22 -3.98 -6.99
CA ALA A 183 16.47 -3.86 -7.74
C ALA A 183 16.32 -4.59 -9.09
N PHE A 184 16.89 -4.02 -10.15
CA PHE A 184 16.91 -4.60 -11.49
C PHE A 184 17.78 -5.88 -11.47
N VAL A 185 17.22 -7.00 -11.03
CA VAL A 185 17.89 -8.32 -11.07
C VAL A 185 17.43 -9.15 -12.29
N PHE A 186 16.58 -8.60 -13.15
CA PHE A 186 16.11 -9.24 -14.39
C PHE A 186 16.26 -8.36 -15.64
N ALA A 187 17.39 -7.66 -15.79
CA ALA A 187 17.78 -7.00 -17.03
C ALA A 187 18.86 -7.82 -17.75
#